data_AF-A0A142D045-F1
#
_entry.id   AF-A0A142D045-F1
#
_cell.length_a   1.000
_cell.length_b   1.000
_cell.length_c   1.000
_cell.angle_alpha   90.00
_cell.angle_beta   90.00
_cell.angle_gamma   90.00
#
_symmetry.space_group_name_H-M   'P 1'
#
loop_
_entity.id
_entity.type
_entity.pdbx_description
1 polymer ?
#
loop_
_entity_poly.entity_id
_entity_poly.type
_entity_poly.pdbx_seq_one_letter_code
_entity_poly.pdbx_strand_id
1 'polypeptide(L)'
;MHYAIPTVVVSECLGFSACRYNGDIIHNSFVSRLGEFARLVPVCPEVAIGLGVPRETVRLVKRGGERRLVQSSTNRDWTREMNEFATSFFGQVGEVDGFILKGRSPTCGIKDVKVYDDEESGMVVEKGVGLFAEHVFRRFPNAAIEEEGRLTNAAIREHFLTKVFALALFREVKAKRSMKALVQFHSEHKYLFMAYSQTWLKQLGRLVANRDRLPVEQVLGQYEQGLHMLFARAPQRRSHVNVCQHLMGYFKNEMSAKEKQYVLELLGQYRAQQLPLSSVTSVLKSWAIREENEYLLQQRYFTPYPPVLLDVRDSGKGRETAV
;
A
#
# COMPACT_ATOMS: atom_id res chain seq x y z
N MET A 1 2.83 -8.05 19.68
CA MET A 1 2.07 -8.25 18.42
C MET A 1 3.08 -8.56 17.31
N HIS A 2 2.92 -9.66 16.58
CA HIS A 2 3.80 -10.06 15.47
C HIS A 2 3.53 -9.23 14.20
N TYR A 3 4.55 -8.84 13.46
CA TYR A 3 4.39 -8.23 12.12
C TYR A 3 5.10 -9.13 11.10
N ALA A 4 4.35 -9.59 10.09
CA ALA A 4 4.93 -10.32 8.97
C ALA A 4 5.88 -9.41 8.18
N ILE A 5 6.90 -10.00 7.57
CA ILE A 5 7.88 -9.28 6.75
C ILE A 5 7.36 -9.24 5.29
N PRO A 6 6.86 -8.10 4.79
CA PRO A 6 6.45 -7.97 3.40
C PRO A 6 7.64 -7.98 2.44
N THR A 7 7.40 -8.45 1.21
CA THR A 7 8.31 -8.21 0.08
C THR A 7 7.81 -7.03 -0.74
N VAL A 8 8.64 -6.01 -0.91
CA VAL A 8 8.28 -4.79 -1.66
C VAL A 8 9.32 -4.54 -2.75
N VAL A 9 8.87 -4.51 -4.00
CA VAL A 9 9.73 -4.09 -5.12
C VAL A 9 9.79 -2.57 -5.15
N VAL A 10 11.01 -2.02 -5.18
CA VAL A 10 11.23 -0.58 -5.08
C VAL A 10 12.07 -0.08 -6.25
N SER A 11 11.74 1.08 -6.80
CA SER A 11 12.61 1.71 -7.78
C SER A 11 13.97 2.00 -7.15
N GLU A 12 15.04 1.46 -7.74
CA GLU A 12 16.39 1.48 -7.17
C GLU A 12 16.94 2.90 -6.94
N CYS A 13 16.49 3.87 -7.75
CA CYS A 13 16.85 5.28 -7.57
C CYS A 13 16.36 5.87 -6.23
N LEU A 14 15.46 5.19 -5.51
CA LEU A 14 14.91 5.62 -4.22
C LEU A 14 15.81 5.22 -3.04
N GLY A 15 17.10 5.55 -3.15
CA GLY A 15 18.05 5.44 -2.05
C GLY A 15 19.00 4.24 -2.09
N PHE A 16 18.99 3.43 -3.16
CA PHE A 16 19.89 2.28 -3.28
C PHE A 16 21.11 2.57 -4.16
N SER A 17 20.88 3.13 -5.35
CA SER A 17 21.98 3.49 -6.25
C SER A 17 21.67 4.73 -7.07
N ALA A 18 22.73 5.35 -7.57
CA ALA A 18 22.71 6.55 -8.41
C ALA A 18 22.25 6.25 -9.85
N CYS A 19 21.20 5.45 -10.03
CA CYS A 19 20.82 4.86 -11.33
C CYS A 19 19.91 5.75 -12.21
N ARG A 20 19.68 7.01 -11.82
CA ARG A 20 18.91 7.95 -12.65
C ARG A 20 19.65 8.31 -13.93
N TYR A 21 18.92 8.82 -14.91
CA TYR A 21 19.50 9.24 -16.20
C TYR A 21 20.64 10.25 -16.03
N ASN A 22 20.55 11.12 -15.01
CA ASN A 22 21.55 12.13 -14.69
C ASN A 22 22.60 11.66 -13.66
N GLY A 23 22.60 10.38 -13.27
CA GLY A 23 23.53 9.87 -12.25
C GLY A 23 23.20 10.28 -10.82
N ASP A 24 21.98 10.75 -10.54
CA ASP A 24 21.54 11.09 -9.18
C ASP A 24 20.93 9.90 -8.43
N ILE A 25 20.97 10.00 -7.11
CA ILE A 25 20.21 9.17 -6.16
C ILE A 25 19.15 10.02 -5.45
N ILE A 26 17.96 9.46 -5.22
CA ILE A 26 16.89 10.12 -4.45
C ILE A 26 16.92 9.56 -3.04
N HIS A 27 17.29 10.39 -2.06
CA HIS A 27 17.15 10.01 -0.67
C HIS A 27 15.66 9.97 -0.28
N ASN A 28 15.19 8.82 0.18
CA ASN A 28 13.80 8.63 0.61
C ASN A 28 13.77 8.00 2.01
N SER A 29 13.59 8.84 3.02
CA SER A 29 13.61 8.44 4.43
C SER A 29 12.54 7.40 4.77
N PHE A 30 11.38 7.46 4.11
CA PHE A 30 10.31 6.48 4.28
C PHE A 30 10.74 5.09 3.75
N VAL A 31 11.33 5.02 2.56
CA VAL A 31 11.84 3.75 2.00
C VAL A 31 12.95 3.19 2.88
N SER A 32 13.86 4.03 3.38
CA SER A 32 14.90 3.60 4.33
C SER A 32 14.31 2.97 5.59
N ARG A 33 13.35 3.63 6.25
CA ARG A 33 12.66 3.07 7.43
C ARG A 33 11.88 1.80 7.11
N LEU A 34 11.22 1.74 5.95
CA LEU A 34 10.50 0.55 5.51
C LEU A 34 11.44 -0.66 5.38
N GLY A 35 12.70 -0.45 4.99
CA GLY A 35 13.71 -1.50 4.87
C GLY A 35 14.04 -2.24 6.17
N GLU A 36 13.78 -1.62 7.33
CA GLU A 36 13.93 -2.28 8.64
C GLU A 36 12.81 -3.30 8.92
N PHE A 37 11.68 -3.20 8.20
CA PHE A 37 10.48 -4.01 8.43
C PHE A 37 10.01 -4.78 7.19
N ALA A 38 10.72 -4.66 6.07
CA ALA A 38 10.34 -5.26 4.79
C ALA A 38 11.56 -5.75 4.03
N ARG A 39 11.39 -6.83 3.26
CA ARG A 39 12.35 -7.25 2.24
C ARG A 39 12.20 -6.35 1.03
N LEU A 40 13.11 -5.39 0.85
CA LEU A 40 13.12 -4.51 -0.31
C LEU A 40 13.87 -5.15 -1.47
N VAL A 41 13.23 -5.22 -2.63
CA VAL A 41 13.81 -5.71 -3.89
C VAL A 41 14.02 -4.51 -4.81
N PRO A 42 15.21 -3.89 -4.82
CA PRO A 42 15.48 -2.74 -5.68
C PRO A 42 15.56 -3.17 -7.15
N VAL A 43 15.01 -2.34 -8.03
CA VAL A 43 15.09 -2.54 -9.48
C VAL A 43 15.16 -1.21 -10.24
N CYS A 44 16.11 -1.12 -11.18
CA CYS A 44 16.12 -0.09 -12.22
C CYS A 44 15.93 -0.75 -13.59
N PRO A 45 14.69 -0.75 -14.15
CA PRO A 45 14.44 -1.37 -15.44
C PRO A 45 15.29 -0.79 -16.57
N GLU A 46 15.55 0.52 -16.53
CA GLU A 46 16.34 1.22 -17.55
C GLU A 46 17.81 0.81 -17.55
N VAL A 47 18.43 0.62 -16.37
CA VAL A 47 19.80 0.11 -16.29
C VAL A 47 19.85 -1.36 -16.68
N ALA A 48 18.86 -2.15 -16.26
CA ALA A 48 18.82 -3.57 -16.55
C ALA A 48 18.68 -3.90 -18.05
N ILE A 49 18.05 -3.02 -18.84
CA ILE A 49 18.02 -3.16 -20.31
C ILE A 49 19.29 -2.63 -21.01
N GLY A 50 20.24 -2.07 -20.27
CA GLY A 50 21.55 -1.67 -20.80
C GLY A 50 21.69 -0.19 -21.19
N LEU A 51 20.80 0.71 -20.74
CA LEU A 51 20.93 2.14 -21.08
C LEU A 51 22.11 2.84 -20.38
N GLY A 52 22.69 2.26 -19.33
CA GLY A 52 23.82 2.84 -18.60
C GLY A 52 23.48 4.00 -17.66
N VAL A 53 24.52 4.57 -17.03
CA VAL A 53 24.46 5.71 -16.10
C VAL A 53 25.76 6.54 -16.23
N PRO A 54 25.70 7.86 -16.49
CA PRO A 54 24.52 8.61 -16.93
C PRO A 54 24.06 8.17 -18.33
N ARG A 55 22.86 8.58 -18.75
CA ARG A 55 22.27 8.26 -20.05
C ARG A 55 21.34 9.35 -20.55
N GLU A 56 21.16 9.39 -21.86
CA GLU A 56 20.09 10.17 -22.47
C GLU A 56 18.71 9.60 -22.12
N THR A 57 17.75 10.49 -21.91
CA THR A 57 16.40 10.09 -21.47
C THR A 57 15.66 9.27 -22.53
N VAL A 58 14.89 8.30 -22.06
CA VAL A 58 13.89 7.60 -22.86
C VAL A 58 12.52 8.27 -22.69
N ARG A 59 11.63 8.10 -23.66
CA ARG A 59 10.24 8.56 -23.61
C ARG A 59 9.29 7.51 -24.16
N LEU A 60 8.01 7.62 -23.82
CA LEU A 60 6.97 6.81 -24.45
C LEU A 60 6.41 7.54 -25.66
N VAL A 61 6.39 6.88 -26.82
CA VAL A 61 5.77 7.40 -28.05
C VAL A 61 4.63 6.48 -28.47
N LYS A 62 3.64 7.00 -29.19
CA LYS A 62 2.49 6.22 -29.67
C LYS A 62 2.60 5.99 -31.18
N ARG A 63 3.07 4.81 -31.58
CA ARG A 63 3.21 4.42 -32.99
C ARG A 63 2.21 3.33 -33.34
N GLY A 64 1.37 3.57 -34.34
CA GLY A 64 0.37 2.58 -34.80
C GLY A 64 -0.63 2.16 -33.72
N GLY A 65 -0.90 3.03 -32.73
CA GLY A 65 -1.76 2.73 -31.59
C GLY A 65 -1.08 2.04 -30.40
N GLU A 66 0.19 1.64 -30.54
CA GLU A 66 0.97 1.00 -29.47
C GLU A 66 1.97 1.95 -28.83
N ARG A 67 2.22 1.76 -27.52
CA ARG A 67 3.24 2.50 -26.78
C ARG A 67 4.62 1.88 -27.02
N ARG A 68 5.59 2.71 -27.41
CA ARG A 68 6.98 2.32 -27.60
C ARG A 68 7.89 3.13 -26.68
N LEU A 69 8.89 2.49 -26.08
CA LEU A 69 9.92 3.14 -25.27
C LEU A 69 11.10 3.48 -26.14
N VAL A 70 11.29 4.76 -26.46
CA VAL A 70 12.29 5.19 -27.44
C VAL A 70 13.27 6.17 -26.82
N GLN A 71 14.54 6.04 -27.19
CA GLN A 71 15.57 7.01 -26.87
C GLN A 71 15.75 7.97 -28.05
N SER A 72 15.22 9.19 -27.93
CA SER A 72 15.19 10.13 -29.07
C SER A 72 16.58 10.52 -29.60
N SER A 73 17.62 10.53 -28.77
CA SER A 73 18.98 10.89 -29.20
C SER A 73 19.58 9.89 -30.18
N THR A 74 19.20 8.62 -30.10
CA THR A 74 19.70 7.52 -30.95
C THR A 74 18.63 6.95 -31.87
N ASN A 75 17.39 7.42 -31.74
CA ASN A 75 16.18 6.86 -32.34
C ASN A 75 16.04 5.33 -32.10
N ARG A 76 16.61 4.82 -31.00
CA ARG A 76 16.57 3.40 -30.66
C ARG A 76 15.30 3.08 -29.88
N ASP A 77 14.54 2.10 -30.39
CA ASP A 77 13.41 1.49 -29.69
C ASP A 77 13.90 0.40 -28.71
N TRP A 78 13.57 0.56 -27.43
CA TRP A 78 13.92 -0.32 -26.31
C TRP A 78 12.72 -1.13 -25.81
N THR A 79 11.59 -1.09 -26.52
CA THR A 79 10.34 -1.73 -26.10
C THR A 79 10.50 -3.23 -25.91
N ARG A 80 11.23 -3.90 -26.82
CA ARG A 80 11.43 -5.35 -26.75
C ARG A 80 12.23 -5.72 -25.51
N GLU A 81 13.39 -5.11 -25.33
CA GLU A 81 14.29 -5.34 -24.19
C GLU A 81 13.58 -5.05 -22.87
N MET A 82 12.78 -3.99 -22.79
CA MET A 82 11.99 -3.66 -21.60
C MET A 82 10.94 -4.72 -21.28
N ASN A 83 10.21 -5.22 -22.29
CA ASN A 83 9.20 -6.27 -22.10
C ASN A 83 9.82 -7.61 -21.72
N GLU A 84 10.93 -7.99 -22.34
CA GLU A 84 11.68 -9.21 -22.04
C GLU A 84 12.25 -9.15 -20.62
N PHE A 85 12.87 -8.02 -20.24
CA PHE A 85 13.37 -7.80 -18.90
C PHE A 85 12.25 -7.88 -17.85
N ALA A 86 11.13 -7.16 -18.05
CA ALA A 86 10.02 -7.18 -17.11
C ALA A 86 9.48 -8.61 -16.91
N THR A 87 9.30 -9.36 -18.00
CA THR A 87 8.83 -10.75 -17.95
C THR A 87 9.79 -11.64 -17.17
N SER A 88 11.09 -11.55 -17.46
CA SER A 88 12.13 -12.33 -16.78
C SER A 88 12.24 -11.98 -15.30
N PHE A 89 12.28 -10.69 -14.97
CA PHE A 89 12.36 -10.20 -13.59
C PHE A 89 11.18 -10.68 -12.75
N PHE A 90 9.95 -10.55 -13.26
CA PHE A 90 8.77 -11.01 -12.53
C PHE A 90 8.62 -12.53 -12.47
N GLY A 91 9.29 -13.28 -13.35
CA GLY A 91 9.44 -14.73 -13.22
C GLY A 91 10.35 -15.14 -12.05
N GLN A 92 11.28 -14.28 -11.65
CA GLN A 92 12.31 -14.58 -10.64
C GLN A 92 12.00 -14.00 -9.26
N VAL A 93 11.30 -12.86 -9.18
CA VAL A 93 11.08 -12.12 -7.92
C VAL A 93 10.22 -12.88 -6.89
N GLY A 94 9.43 -13.85 -7.34
CA GLY A 94 8.55 -14.66 -6.47
C GLY A 94 7.33 -13.88 -5.96
N GLU A 95 6.97 -14.09 -4.70
CA GLU A 95 5.84 -13.41 -4.07
C GLU A 95 6.17 -11.97 -3.68
N VAL A 96 5.28 -11.04 -4.06
CA VAL A 96 5.42 -9.60 -3.83
C VAL A 96 4.14 -9.05 -3.23
N ASP A 97 4.26 -8.32 -2.12
CA ASP A 97 3.14 -7.70 -1.40
C ASP A 97 2.88 -6.26 -1.86
N GLY A 98 3.92 -5.57 -2.35
CA GLY A 98 3.79 -4.20 -2.81
C GLY A 98 4.90 -3.71 -3.74
N PHE A 99 4.66 -2.54 -4.30
CA PHE A 99 5.53 -1.83 -5.23
C PHE A 99 5.59 -0.36 -4.83
N ILE A 100 6.81 0.20 -4.72
CA ILE A 100 7.05 1.63 -4.59
C ILE A 100 7.87 2.07 -5.81
N LEU A 101 7.19 2.66 -6.79
CA LEU A 101 7.80 3.00 -8.07
C LEU A 101 8.07 4.50 -8.19
N LYS A 102 9.09 4.86 -8.98
CA LYS A 102 9.41 6.24 -9.28
C LYS A 102 8.35 6.84 -10.21
N GLY A 103 7.59 7.79 -9.70
CA GLY A 103 6.54 8.47 -10.46
C GLY A 103 7.09 9.27 -11.64
N ARG A 104 6.24 9.41 -12.68
CA ARG A 104 6.51 10.09 -13.96
C ARG A 104 7.62 9.48 -14.81
N SER A 105 8.25 8.37 -14.40
CA SER A 105 9.21 7.65 -15.24
C SER A 105 8.48 6.98 -16.42
N PRO A 106 9.04 7.02 -17.64
CA PRO A 106 8.50 6.31 -18.81
C PRO A 106 8.53 4.78 -18.64
N THR A 107 9.28 4.25 -17.67
CA THR A 107 9.34 2.82 -17.37
C THR A 107 8.56 2.48 -16.11
N CYS A 108 8.79 3.20 -15.01
CA CYS A 108 8.25 2.87 -13.69
C CYS A 108 6.97 3.63 -13.29
N GLY A 109 6.62 4.74 -13.95
CA GLY A 109 5.49 5.56 -13.52
C GLY A 109 4.17 4.80 -13.60
N ILE A 110 3.37 4.81 -12.53
CA ILE A 110 2.13 4.02 -12.48
C ILE A 110 0.93 4.77 -13.07
N LYS A 111 1.10 6.07 -13.32
CA LYS A 111 0.12 6.98 -13.90
C LYS A 111 0.78 8.27 -14.34
N ASP A 112 0.02 9.12 -15.03
CA ASP A 112 0.44 10.47 -15.43
C ASP A 112 1.76 10.52 -16.22
N VAL A 113 2.15 9.40 -16.85
CA VAL A 113 3.36 9.29 -17.68
C VAL A 113 3.06 9.89 -19.04
N LYS A 114 3.86 10.86 -19.49
CA LYS A 114 3.66 11.50 -20.78
C LYS A 114 3.90 10.52 -21.93
N VAL A 115 2.96 10.44 -22.85
CA VAL A 115 3.08 9.70 -24.11
C VAL A 115 3.04 10.72 -25.25
N TYR A 116 4.05 10.69 -26.10
CA TYR A 116 4.27 11.61 -27.20
C TYR A 116 3.76 11.01 -28.52
N ASP A 117 3.46 11.85 -29.50
CA ASP A 117 2.98 11.38 -30.82
C ASP A 117 4.09 10.61 -31.56
N ASP A 118 5.30 11.16 -31.58
CA ASP A 118 6.50 10.58 -32.19
C ASP A 118 7.77 10.96 -31.39
N GLU A 119 8.95 10.52 -31.85
CA GLU A 119 10.23 10.75 -31.16
C GLU A 119 10.73 12.19 -31.16
N GLU A 120 10.35 12.97 -32.17
CA GLU A 120 10.85 14.32 -32.45
C GLU A 120 9.88 15.40 -31.96
N SER A 121 8.58 15.06 -31.91
CA SER A 121 7.49 15.90 -31.49
C SER A 121 7.50 16.13 -29.98
N GLY A 122 7.35 17.40 -29.60
CA GLY A 122 7.11 17.78 -28.21
C GLY A 122 5.65 17.58 -27.76
N MET A 123 4.75 17.19 -28.68
CA MET A 123 3.32 17.08 -28.40
C MET A 123 3.01 15.83 -27.58
N VAL A 124 2.41 16.03 -26.41
CA VAL A 124 1.88 14.96 -25.56
C VAL A 124 0.47 14.63 -26.02
N VAL A 125 0.26 13.41 -26.52
CA VAL A 125 -1.04 12.94 -27.03
C VAL A 125 -1.91 12.33 -25.94
N GLU A 126 -1.29 11.70 -24.94
CA GLU A 126 -2.01 11.12 -23.80
C GLU A 126 -1.12 11.01 -22.56
N LYS A 127 -1.76 10.69 -21.44
CA LYS A 127 -1.08 10.26 -20.22
C LYS A 127 -1.34 8.78 -20.00
N GLY A 128 -0.27 8.02 -19.78
CA GLY A 128 -0.31 6.59 -19.61
C GLY A 128 0.42 6.10 -18.38
N VAL A 129 0.86 4.84 -18.48
CA VAL A 129 1.62 4.08 -17.50
C VAL A 129 2.96 3.74 -18.15
N GLY A 130 4.02 3.66 -17.35
CA GLY A 130 5.34 3.24 -17.81
C GLY A 130 5.35 1.77 -18.22
N LEU A 131 6.17 1.39 -19.21
CA LEU A 131 6.13 0.03 -19.75
C LEU A 131 6.37 -1.06 -18.68
N PHE A 132 7.33 -0.87 -17.77
CA PHE A 132 7.57 -1.81 -16.68
C PHE A 132 6.39 -1.85 -15.69
N ALA A 133 5.82 -0.69 -15.37
CA ALA A 133 4.65 -0.61 -14.49
C ALA A 133 3.39 -1.27 -15.09
N GLU A 134 3.23 -1.31 -16.42
CA GLU A 134 2.15 -2.10 -17.05
C GLU A 134 2.25 -3.58 -16.73
N HIS A 135 3.46 -4.15 -16.75
CA HIS A 135 3.69 -5.54 -16.36
C HIS A 135 3.41 -5.77 -14.88
N VAL A 136 3.70 -4.80 -14.00
CA VAL A 136 3.32 -4.85 -12.58
C VAL A 136 1.81 -5.00 -12.42
N PHE A 137 1.02 -4.16 -13.09
CA PHE A 137 -0.44 -4.23 -13.01
C PHE A 137 -1.01 -5.53 -13.56
N ARG A 138 -0.44 -6.07 -14.64
CA ARG A 138 -0.88 -7.35 -15.23
C ARG A 138 -0.56 -8.54 -14.33
N ARG A 139 0.65 -8.59 -13.77
CA ARG A 139 1.14 -9.76 -13.03
C ARG A 139 0.74 -9.76 -11.55
N PHE A 140 0.63 -8.58 -10.95
CA PHE A 140 0.36 -8.37 -9.53
C PHE A 140 -0.81 -7.39 -9.30
N PRO A 141 -2.00 -7.63 -9.90
CA PRO A 141 -3.13 -6.70 -9.83
C PRO A 141 -3.63 -6.42 -8.40
N ASN A 142 -3.34 -7.33 -7.47
CA ASN A 142 -3.80 -7.26 -6.09
C ASN A 142 -2.76 -6.71 -5.10
N ALA A 143 -1.51 -6.51 -5.52
CA ALA A 143 -0.47 -5.94 -4.68
C ALA A 143 -0.79 -4.49 -4.27
N ALA A 144 -0.12 -3.98 -3.23
CA ALA A 144 -0.16 -2.54 -2.94
C ALA A 144 0.82 -1.81 -3.87
N ILE A 145 0.31 -1.03 -4.83
CA ILE A 145 1.14 -0.34 -5.83
C ILE A 145 0.99 1.16 -5.62
N GLU A 146 2.09 1.86 -5.32
CA GLU A 146 2.09 3.31 -5.16
C GLU A 146 3.38 3.97 -5.71
N GLU A 147 3.31 5.27 -5.91
CA GLU A 147 4.46 6.12 -6.26
C GLU A 147 5.05 6.81 -5.03
N GLU A 148 6.37 7.00 -5.03
CA GLU A 148 7.11 7.64 -3.94
C GLU A 148 6.53 9.02 -3.57
N GLY A 149 6.17 9.82 -4.59
CA GLY A 149 5.64 11.16 -4.37
C GLY A 149 4.25 11.15 -3.71
N ARG A 150 3.44 10.12 -3.96
CA ARG A 150 2.09 9.98 -3.38
C ARG A 150 2.15 9.52 -1.93
N LEU A 151 3.17 8.75 -1.58
CA LEU A 151 3.42 8.29 -0.20
C LEU A 151 3.83 9.42 0.74
N THR A 152 4.05 10.64 0.25
CA THR A 152 4.13 11.83 1.11
C THR A 152 2.78 12.15 1.77
N ASN A 153 1.65 11.80 1.13
CA ASN A 153 0.33 11.95 1.73
C ASN A 153 0.10 10.88 2.80
N ALA A 154 -0.13 11.30 4.04
CA ALA A 154 -0.32 10.39 5.18
C ALA A 154 -1.43 9.35 4.94
N ALA A 155 -2.59 9.73 4.40
CA ALA A 155 -3.69 8.78 4.19
C ALA A 155 -3.36 7.71 3.14
N ILE A 156 -2.65 8.10 2.07
CA ILE A 156 -2.18 7.15 1.05
C ILE A 156 -1.13 6.21 1.64
N ARG A 157 -0.17 6.76 2.40
CA ARG A 157 0.88 5.99 3.08
C ARG A 157 0.32 4.99 4.09
N GLU A 158 -0.62 5.42 4.92
CA GLU A 158 -1.33 4.57 5.89
C GLU A 158 -2.07 3.42 5.19
N HIS A 159 -2.77 3.71 4.09
CA HIS A 159 -3.46 2.68 3.31
C HIS A 159 -2.47 1.67 2.69
N PHE A 160 -1.40 2.16 2.05
CA PHE A 160 -0.34 1.34 1.48
C PHE A 160 0.27 0.40 2.53
N LEU A 161 0.72 0.95 3.66
CA LEU A 161 1.31 0.17 4.76
C LEU A 161 0.32 -0.86 5.30
N THR A 162 -0.93 -0.45 5.56
CA THR A 162 -1.97 -1.37 6.05
C THR A 162 -2.16 -2.54 5.11
N LYS A 163 -2.26 -2.27 3.80
CA LYS A 163 -2.47 -3.31 2.79
C LYS A 163 -1.26 -4.24 2.71
N VAL A 164 -0.04 -3.69 2.61
CA VAL A 164 1.20 -4.49 2.50
C VAL A 164 1.38 -5.44 3.69
N PHE A 165 1.24 -4.95 4.92
CA PHE A 165 1.40 -5.78 6.11
C PHE A 165 0.27 -6.81 6.28
N ALA A 166 -0.98 -6.46 5.91
CA ALA A 166 -2.09 -7.39 5.96
C ALA A 166 -1.94 -8.53 4.94
N LEU A 167 -1.47 -8.24 3.72
CA LEU A 167 -1.21 -9.25 2.68
C LEU A 167 -0.06 -10.17 3.09
N ALA A 168 1.05 -9.61 3.59
CA ALA A 168 2.18 -10.40 4.06
C ALA A 168 1.79 -11.34 5.23
N LEU A 169 0.99 -10.84 6.18
CA LEU A 169 0.50 -11.66 7.29
C LEU A 169 -0.48 -12.72 6.82
N PHE A 170 -1.35 -12.39 5.86
CA PHE A 170 -2.28 -13.38 5.29
C PHE A 170 -1.54 -14.48 4.52
N ARG A 171 -0.44 -14.17 3.81
CA ARG A 171 0.45 -15.18 3.21
C ARG A 171 0.94 -16.18 4.24
N GLU A 172 1.44 -15.71 5.39
CA GLU A 172 1.89 -16.60 6.47
C GLU A 172 0.73 -17.47 7.02
N VAL A 173 -0.47 -16.90 7.15
CA VAL A 173 -1.68 -17.63 7.56
C VAL A 173 -2.07 -18.70 6.55
N LYS A 174 -2.04 -18.37 5.26
CA LYS A 174 -2.34 -19.29 4.16
C LYS A 174 -1.35 -20.45 4.10
N ALA A 175 -0.07 -20.20 4.35
CA ALA A 175 0.97 -21.23 4.42
C ALA A 175 0.72 -22.27 5.53
N LYS A 176 0.04 -21.88 6.63
CA LYS A 176 -0.30 -22.79 7.73
C LYS A 176 -1.41 -23.78 7.40
N ARG A 177 -2.19 -23.56 6.32
CA ARG A 177 -3.33 -24.42 5.92
C ARG A 177 -4.26 -24.78 7.08
N SER A 178 -4.60 -23.78 7.90
CA SER A 178 -5.33 -24.00 9.16
C SER A 178 -6.51 -23.05 9.30
N MET A 179 -7.70 -23.62 9.52
CA MET A 179 -8.90 -22.84 9.86
C MET A 179 -8.72 -22.05 11.17
N LYS A 180 -8.01 -22.60 12.15
CA LYS A 180 -7.71 -21.89 13.41
C LYS A 180 -6.90 -20.61 13.15
N ALA A 181 -5.88 -20.69 12.29
CA ALA A 181 -5.07 -19.54 11.91
C ALA A 181 -5.91 -18.49 11.16
N LEU A 182 -6.82 -18.91 10.28
CA LEU A 182 -7.73 -18.01 9.57
C LEU A 182 -8.72 -17.31 10.52
N VAL A 183 -9.31 -18.04 11.47
CA VAL A 183 -10.22 -17.50 12.49
C VAL A 183 -9.51 -16.44 13.33
N GLN A 184 -8.27 -16.72 13.76
CA GLN A 184 -7.46 -15.77 14.52
C GLN A 184 -7.18 -14.52 13.70
N PHE A 185 -6.70 -14.66 12.46
CA PHE A 185 -6.45 -13.54 11.55
C PHE A 185 -7.69 -12.68 11.38
N HIS A 186 -8.85 -13.28 11.07
CA HIS A 186 -10.09 -12.53 10.90
C HIS A 186 -10.52 -11.79 12.17
N SER A 187 -10.41 -12.45 13.33
CA SER A 187 -10.78 -11.89 14.63
C SER A 187 -9.92 -10.68 15.01
N GLU A 188 -8.61 -10.74 14.79
CA GLU A 188 -7.66 -9.65 15.04
C GLU A 188 -7.87 -8.46 14.08
N HIS A 189 -8.47 -8.69 12.90
CA HIS A 189 -8.66 -7.64 11.88
C HIS A 189 -10.11 -7.12 11.80
N LYS A 190 -11.02 -7.60 12.65
CA LYS A 190 -12.46 -7.31 12.57
C LYS A 190 -12.77 -5.82 12.41
N TYR A 191 -12.23 -4.96 13.28
CA TYR A 191 -12.49 -3.51 13.22
C TYR A 191 -11.75 -2.81 12.08
N LEU A 192 -10.59 -3.33 11.68
CA LEU A 192 -9.90 -2.84 10.50
C LEU A 192 -10.74 -3.12 9.25
N PHE A 193 -11.22 -4.35 9.07
CA PHE A 193 -12.07 -4.72 7.95
C PHE A 193 -13.41 -3.98 7.98
N MET A 194 -13.96 -3.73 9.17
CA MET A 194 -15.14 -2.88 9.34
C MET A 194 -14.92 -1.46 8.80
N ALA A 195 -13.74 -0.87 9.03
CA ALA A 195 -13.39 0.46 8.52
C ALA A 195 -13.30 0.48 6.99
N TYR A 196 -12.81 -0.60 6.37
CA TYR A 196 -12.71 -0.74 4.92
C TYR A 196 -14.06 -1.02 4.26
N SER A 197 -14.79 -2.04 4.73
CA SER A 197 -16.12 -2.38 4.22
C SER A 197 -16.84 -3.36 5.16
N GLN A 198 -17.97 -2.92 5.72
CA GLN A 198 -18.86 -3.79 6.48
C GLN A 198 -19.42 -4.94 5.64
N THR A 199 -19.63 -4.73 4.34
CA THR A 199 -20.13 -5.76 3.42
C THR A 199 -19.11 -6.87 3.29
N TRP A 200 -17.85 -6.53 3.01
CA TRP A 200 -16.79 -7.52 2.89
C TRP A 200 -16.45 -8.15 4.23
N LEU A 201 -16.48 -7.42 5.35
CA LEU A 201 -16.36 -8.01 6.69
C LEU A 201 -17.37 -9.14 6.90
N LYS A 202 -18.64 -8.91 6.58
CA LYS A 202 -19.70 -9.93 6.72
C LYS A 202 -19.48 -11.12 5.79
N GLN A 203 -19.08 -10.87 4.54
CA GLN A 203 -18.81 -11.94 3.57
C GLN A 203 -17.61 -12.80 4.00
N LEU A 204 -16.49 -12.18 4.37
CA LEU A 204 -15.30 -12.85 4.88
C LEU A 204 -15.60 -13.63 6.17
N GLY A 205 -16.43 -13.08 7.07
CA GLY A 205 -16.86 -13.79 8.28
C GLY A 205 -17.69 -15.04 8.01
N ARG A 206 -18.51 -15.05 6.94
CA ARG A 206 -19.23 -16.27 6.51
C ARG A 206 -18.28 -17.34 5.99
N LEU A 207 -17.24 -16.95 5.25
CA LEU A 207 -16.20 -17.88 4.79
C LEU A 207 -15.44 -18.50 5.97
N VAL A 208 -15.09 -17.69 6.97
CA VAL A 208 -14.42 -18.15 8.20
C VAL A 208 -15.28 -19.14 8.98
N ALA A 209 -16.61 -18.92 9.02
CA ALA A 209 -17.54 -19.84 9.68
C ALA A 209 -17.64 -21.21 8.99
N ASN A 210 -17.27 -21.29 7.70
CA ASN A 210 -17.17 -22.52 6.89
C ASN A 210 -18.34 -23.51 7.10
N ARG A 211 -19.59 -23.02 7.01
CA ARG A 211 -20.79 -23.84 7.28
C ARG A 211 -20.93 -25.02 6.32
N ASP A 212 -20.48 -24.83 5.08
CA ASP A 212 -20.51 -25.85 4.03
C ASP A 212 -19.36 -26.87 4.14
N ARG A 213 -18.51 -26.74 5.18
CA ARG A 213 -17.38 -27.63 5.48
C ARG A 213 -16.43 -27.85 4.29
N LEU A 214 -16.15 -26.77 3.55
CA LEU A 214 -15.20 -26.79 2.44
C LEU A 214 -13.79 -27.12 2.92
N PRO A 215 -12.94 -27.73 2.07
CA PRO A 215 -11.52 -27.88 2.32
C PRO A 215 -10.84 -26.55 2.66
N VAL A 216 -9.90 -26.56 3.61
CA VAL A 216 -9.26 -25.33 4.13
C VAL A 216 -8.58 -24.52 3.04
N GLU A 217 -7.95 -25.17 2.06
CA GLU A 217 -7.30 -24.53 0.92
C GLU A 217 -8.30 -23.75 0.05
N GLN A 218 -9.49 -24.31 -0.14
CA GLN A 218 -10.56 -23.65 -0.89
C GLN A 218 -11.08 -22.42 -0.14
N VAL A 219 -11.28 -22.54 1.17
CA VAL A 219 -11.69 -21.41 2.02
C VAL A 219 -10.63 -20.31 2.00
N LEU A 220 -9.35 -20.66 2.16
CA LEU A 220 -8.24 -19.70 2.11
C LEU A 220 -8.16 -18.99 0.76
N GLY A 221 -8.32 -19.71 -0.36
CA GLY A 221 -8.34 -19.12 -1.69
C GLY A 221 -9.51 -18.14 -1.91
N GLN A 222 -10.72 -18.50 -1.47
CA GLN A 222 -11.88 -17.59 -1.53
C GLN A 222 -11.71 -16.38 -0.61
N TYR A 223 -11.16 -16.59 0.59
CA TYR A 223 -10.90 -15.53 1.56
C TYR A 223 -9.87 -14.53 1.02
N GLU A 224 -8.80 -15.01 0.37
CA GLU A 224 -7.78 -14.17 -0.27
C GLU A 224 -8.39 -13.24 -1.33
N GLN A 225 -9.25 -13.77 -2.20
CA GLN A 225 -9.95 -12.97 -3.20
C GLN A 225 -10.81 -11.88 -2.55
N GLY A 226 -11.55 -12.22 -1.49
CA GLY A 226 -12.32 -11.24 -0.72
C GLY A 226 -11.44 -10.21 -0.02
N LEU A 227 -10.26 -10.60 0.46
CA LEU A 227 -9.27 -9.70 1.07
C LEU A 227 -8.73 -8.68 0.07
N HIS A 228 -8.45 -9.11 -1.17
CA HIS A 228 -8.06 -8.21 -2.25
C HIS A 228 -9.15 -7.18 -2.56
N MET A 229 -10.41 -7.62 -2.63
CA MET A 229 -11.54 -6.72 -2.87
C MET A 229 -11.79 -5.76 -1.70
N LEU A 230 -11.56 -6.20 -0.46
CA LEU A 230 -11.65 -5.36 0.73
C LEU A 230 -10.64 -4.21 0.68
N PHE A 231 -9.40 -4.49 0.30
CA PHE A 231 -8.31 -3.51 0.22
C PHE A 231 -8.20 -2.79 -1.12
N ALA A 232 -9.15 -2.96 -2.04
CA ALA A 232 -9.14 -2.31 -3.34
C ALA A 232 -9.30 -0.77 -3.25
N ARG A 233 -9.85 -0.26 -2.14
CA ARG A 233 -10.02 1.17 -1.88
C ARG A 233 -9.68 1.51 -0.43
N ALA A 234 -9.11 2.68 -0.22
CA ALA A 234 -8.88 3.22 1.13
C ALA A 234 -10.21 3.42 1.88
N PRO A 235 -10.23 3.26 3.22
CA PRO A 235 -11.41 3.44 4.03
C PRO A 235 -11.83 4.92 4.04
N GLN A 236 -13.14 5.15 4.19
CA GLN A 236 -13.68 6.50 4.30
C GLN A 236 -13.64 6.97 5.75
N ARG A 237 -13.48 8.28 5.98
CA ARG A 237 -13.48 8.84 7.35
C ARG A 237 -14.73 8.49 8.15
N ARG A 238 -15.91 8.51 7.50
CA ARG A 238 -17.18 8.11 8.14
C ARG A 238 -17.15 6.67 8.64
N SER A 239 -16.44 5.78 7.95
CA SER A 239 -16.29 4.38 8.35
C SER A 239 -15.43 4.26 9.61
N HIS A 240 -14.34 5.04 9.69
CA HIS A 240 -13.55 5.14 10.92
C HIS A 240 -14.34 5.71 12.10
N VAL A 241 -15.15 6.75 11.88
CA VAL A 241 -16.05 7.28 12.92
C VAL A 241 -16.98 6.20 13.45
N ASN A 242 -17.60 5.45 12.54
CA ASN A 242 -18.46 4.33 12.88
C ASN A 242 -17.70 3.27 13.72
N VAL A 243 -16.53 2.83 13.26
CA VAL A 243 -15.69 1.87 14.02
C VAL A 243 -15.35 2.39 15.42
N CYS A 244 -14.91 3.64 15.54
CA CYS A 244 -14.59 4.23 16.84
C CYS A 244 -15.81 4.28 17.78
N GLN A 245 -17.01 4.58 17.27
CA GLN A 245 -18.25 4.52 18.05
C GLN A 245 -18.57 3.08 18.52
N HIS A 246 -18.33 2.08 17.66
CA HIS A 246 -18.45 0.67 18.06
C HIS A 246 -17.46 0.30 19.17
N LEU A 247 -16.22 0.79 19.08
CA LEU A 247 -15.20 0.59 20.11
C LEU A 247 -15.57 1.29 21.43
N MET A 248 -16.09 2.51 21.39
CA MET A 248 -16.61 3.20 22.59
C MET A 248 -17.69 2.39 23.30
N GLY A 249 -18.49 1.63 22.56
CA GLY A 249 -19.55 0.79 23.12
C GLY A 249 -19.05 -0.28 24.10
N TYR A 250 -17.76 -0.67 24.04
CA TYR A 250 -17.15 -1.58 24.99
C TYR A 250 -16.97 -0.96 26.39
N PHE A 251 -16.90 0.37 26.46
CA PHE A 251 -16.64 1.12 27.68
C PHE A 251 -17.86 1.92 28.13
N LYS A 252 -19.06 1.46 27.78
CA LYS A 252 -20.30 2.20 28.00
C LYS A 252 -20.63 2.40 29.48
N ASN A 253 -20.17 1.50 30.36
CA ASN A 253 -20.45 1.56 31.80
C ASN A 253 -19.25 2.16 32.57
N GLU A 254 -18.08 2.19 31.95
CA GLU A 254 -16.78 2.53 32.52
C GLU A 254 -16.45 4.00 32.27
N MET A 255 -16.83 4.53 31.09
CA MET A 255 -16.65 5.95 30.75
C MET A 255 -17.73 6.83 31.38
N SER A 256 -17.30 7.89 32.07
CA SER A 256 -18.17 8.98 32.51
C SER A 256 -18.79 9.73 31.33
N ALA A 257 -19.83 10.53 31.61
CA ALA A 257 -20.46 11.38 30.61
C ALA A 257 -19.46 12.37 29.97
N LYS A 258 -18.53 12.93 30.77
CA LYS A 258 -17.51 13.87 30.29
C LYS A 258 -16.49 13.18 29.37
N GLU A 259 -16.05 11.98 29.70
CA GLU A 259 -15.11 11.22 28.85
C GLU A 259 -15.76 10.79 27.54
N LYS A 260 -17.03 10.37 27.56
CA LYS A 260 -17.79 10.06 26.33
C LYS A 260 -17.91 11.28 25.44
N GLN A 261 -18.27 12.43 26.02
CA GLN A 261 -18.39 13.69 25.30
C GLN A 261 -17.06 14.09 24.66
N TYR A 262 -15.95 13.97 25.38
CA TYR A 262 -14.62 14.26 24.84
C TYR A 262 -14.27 13.39 23.63
N VAL A 263 -14.54 12.08 23.67
CA VAL A 263 -14.28 11.22 22.50
C VAL A 263 -15.17 11.60 21.31
N LEU A 264 -16.43 11.98 21.55
CA LEU A 264 -17.33 12.46 20.48
C LEU A 264 -16.84 13.78 19.87
N GLU A 265 -16.27 14.68 20.67
CA GLU A 265 -15.64 15.92 20.19
C GLU A 265 -14.43 15.61 19.30
N LEU A 266 -13.53 14.72 19.73
CA LEU A 266 -12.40 14.27 18.91
C LEU A 266 -12.86 13.63 17.59
N LEU A 267 -13.94 12.86 17.61
CA LEU A 267 -14.55 12.29 16.40
C LEU A 267 -15.11 13.37 15.46
N GLY A 268 -15.72 14.42 16.01
CA GLY A 268 -16.17 15.59 15.27
C GLY A 268 -14.99 16.29 14.57
N GLN A 269 -13.92 16.57 15.30
CA GLN A 269 -12.70 17.19 14.78
C GLN A 269 -12.01 16.30 13.72
N TYR A 270 -11.95 14.99 13.93
CA TYR A 270 -11.45 14.04 12.93
C TYR A 270 -12.28 14.07 11.63
N ARG A 271 -13.61 14.06 11.76
CA ARG A 271 -14.52 14.14 10.61
C ARG A 271 -14.33 15.46 9.84
N ALA A 272 -14.06 16.55 10.55
CA ALA A 272 -13.73 17.87 10.01
C ALA A 272 -12.27 18.01 9.51
N GLN A 273 -11.45 16.95 9.56
CA GLN A 273 -10.04 16.92 9.16
C GLN A 273 -9.08 17.75 10.02
N GLN A 274 -9.52 18.18 11.20
CA GLN A 274 -8.73 19.04 12.08
C GLN A 274 -7.66 18.25 12.85
N LEU A 275 -7.87 16.94 13.03
CA LEU A 275 -6.91 16.05 13.70
C LEU A 275 -6.77 14.70 12.97
N PRO A 276 -5.64 13.98 13.17
CA PRO A 276 -5.48 12.62 12.66
C PRO A 276 -6.36 11.61 13.40
N LEU A 277 -6.63 10.48 12.75
CA LEU A 277 -7.33 9.35 13.38
C LEU A 277 -6.61 8.88 14.66
N SER A 278 -5.27 8.98 14.69
CA SER A 278 -4.45 8.58 15.83
C SER A 278 -4.83 9.28 17.14
N SER A 279 -5.30 10.53 17.10
CA SER A 279 -5.76 11.24 18.30
C SER A 279 -6.98 10.54 18.92
N VAL A 280 -7.90 10.02 18.11
CA VAL A 280 -9.08 9.29 18.59
C VAL A 280 -8.68 7.88 19.04
N THR A 281 -7.92 7.16 18.22
CA THR A 281 -7.58 5.76 18.51
C THR A 281 -6.65 5.61 19.71
N SER A 282 -5.82 6.62 20.02
CA SER A 282 -4.96 6.61 21.21
C SER A 282 -5.78 6.69 22.50
N VAL A 283 -6.84 7.51 22.53
CA VAL A 283 -7.76 7.57 23.68
C VAL A 283 -8.50 6.24 23.85
N LEU A 284 -9.04 5.68 22.76
CA LEU A 284 -9.72 4.38 22.81
C LEU A 284 -8.78 3.24 23.20
N LYS A 285 -7.52 3.27 22.77
CA LYS A 285 -6.50 2.29 23.16
C LYS A 285 -6.16 2.42 24.64
N SER A 286 -6.05 3.64 25.17
CA SER A 286 -5.85 3.89 26.60
C SER A 286 -6.95 3.24 27.44
N TRP A 287 -8.22 3.35 27.01
CA TRP A 287 -9.34 2.66 27.65
C TRP A 287 -9.24 1.14 27.56
N ALA A 288 -8.86 0.60 26.39
CA ALA A 288 -8.64 -0.84 26.26
C ALA A 288 -7.53 -1.36 27.19
N ILE A 289 -6.50 -0.56 27.45
CA ILE A 289 -5.42 -0.88 28.40
C ILE A 289 -5.94 -0.82 29.84
N ARG A 290 -6.62 0.28 30.21
CA ARG A 290 -7.14 0.50 31.57
C ARG A 290 -8.10 -0.60 32.01
N GLU A 291 -8.98 -1.02 31.11
CA GLU A 291 -9.99 -2.06 31.38
C GLU A 291 -9.47 -3.48 31.06
N GLU A 292 -8.16 -3.63 30.80
CA GLU A 292 -7.50 -4.91 30.49
C GLU A 292 -8.24 -5.71 29.40
N ASN A 293 -8.80 -5.02 28.42
CA ASN A 293 -9.65 -5.63 27.40
C ASN A 293 -8.79 -6.33 26.34
N GLU A 294 -8.40 -7.58 26.61
CA GLU A 294 -7.52 -8.37 25.74
C GLU A 294 -8.05 -8.47 24.30
N TYR A 295 -9.37 -8.60 24.14
CA TYR A 295 -10.00 -8.68 22.82
C TYR A 295 -9.73 -7.44 21.96
N LEU A 296 -9.83 -6.24 22.55
CA LEU A 296 -9.53 -4.98 21.86
C LEU A 296 -8.03 -4.74 21.70
N LEU A 297 -7.22 -5.13 22.68
CA LEU A 297 -5.76 -4.97 22.62
C LEU A 297 -5.11 -5.81 21.50
N GLN A 298 -5.75 -6.91 21.09
CA GLN A 298 -5.32 -7.72 19.96
C GLN A 298 -5.75 -7.15 18.59
N GLN A 299 -6.59 -6.10 18.55
CA GLN A 299 -7.10 -5.58 17.28
C GLN A 299 -6.04 -4.82 16.50
N ARG A 300 -5.83 -5.27 15.25
CA ARG A 300 -4.96 -4.63 14.26
C ARG A 300 -5.43 -3.25 13.83
N TYR A 301 -6.66 -2.86 14.17
CA TYR A 301 -7.16 -1.51 13.95
C TYR A 301 -6.31 -0.44 14.68
N PHE A 302 -5.77 -0.76 15.86
CA PHE A 302 -4.94 0.19 16.62
C PHE A 302 -3.51 0.29 16.08
N THR A 303 -2.96 -0.81 15.56
CA THR A 303 -1.57 -0.90 15.10
C THR A 303 -1.44 -1.84 13.90
N PRO A 304 -1.95 -1.45 12.71
CA PRO A 304 -2.01 -2.33 11.52
C PRO A 304 -0.63 -2.64 10.92
N TYR A 305 0.37 -1.83 11.22
CA TYR A 305 1.78 -1.96 10.83
C TYR A 305 2.67 -1.39 11.95
N PRO A 306 3.99 -1.61 11.92
CA PRO A 306 4.93 -1.05 12.90
C PRO A 306 4.79 0.49 13.04
N PRO A 307 4.51 1.03 14.24
CA PRO A 307 4.22 2.46 14.42
C PRO A 307 5.35 3.41 13.97
N VAL A 308 6.61 2.96 14.02
CA VAL A 308 7.78 3.75 13.59
C VAL A 308 7.77 4.10 12.09
N LEU A 309 6.96 3.41 11.29
CA LEU A 309 6.77 3.71 9.86
C LEU A 309 5.90 4.95 9.62
N LEU A 310 5.23 5.48 10.64
CA LEU A 310 4.55 6.77 10.58
C LEU A 310 5.42 7.87 11.19
N ASP A 311 6.13 8.57 10.33
CA ASP A 311 6.71 9.87 10.68
C ASP A 311 5.79 10.99 10.18
N VAL A 312 5.43 11.91 11.08
CA VAL A 312 4.61 13.09 10.74
C VAL A 312 5.36 13.97 9.73
N ARG A 313 6.70 14.00 9.81
CA ARG A 313 7.59 14.81 8.96
C ARG A 313 7.61 14.36 7.50
N ASP A 314 7.23 13.12 7.21
CA ASP A 314 7.11 12.62 5.83
C ASP A 314 5.96 13.28 5.05
N SER A 315 5.06 13.94 5.77
CA SER A 315 3.93 14.64 5.15
C SER A 315 4.34 16.05 4.81
N GLY A 316 4.51 16.34 3.51
CA GLY A 316 4.90 17.67 3.04
C GLY A 316 3.96 18.76 3.60
N LYS A 317 4.55 19.71 4.35
CA LYS A 317 3.98 21.00 4.81
C LYS A 317 2.44 21.08 4.86
N GLY A 318 1.81 20.21 5.66
CA GLY A 318 0.35 20.20 5.85
C GLY A 318 -0.10 20.17 7.30
N ARG A 319 0.84 20.11 8.25
CA ARG A 319 0.57 20.29 9.69
C ARG A 319 1.76 21.01 10.32
N GLU A 320 1.82 22.32 10.11
CA GLU A 320 2.21 23.16 11.25
C GLU A 320 1.14 22.91 12.31
N THR A 321 1.42 21.95 13.20
CA THR A 321 0.76 21.94 14.50
C THR A 321 1.14 23.26 15.14
N ALA A 322 0.22 24.22 15.12
CA ALA A 322 0.30 25.37 16.00
C ALA A 322 0.49 24.81 17.41
N VAL A 323 1.67 25.08 17.97
CA VAL A 323 1.99 24.86 19.38
C VAL A 323 1.11 25.77 20.22
#